data_AF-A0A0L0CEJ1-F1
#
_entry.id   AF-A0A0L0CEJ1-F1
#
_cell.length_a   1.000
_cell.length_b   1.000
_cell.length_c   1.000
_cell.angle_alpha   90.00
_cell.angle_beta   90.00
_cell.angle_gamma   90.00
#
_symmetry.space_group_name_H-M   'P 1'
#
loop_
_entity.id
_entity.type
_entity.pdbx_description
1 polymer ?
#
loop_
_entity_poly.entity_id
_entity_poly.type
_entity_poly.pdbx_seq_one_letter_code
_entity_poly.pdbx_strand_id
1 'polypeptide(L)'
;MFKKPKSNKNITPPSAPTLDEILADIDTFQVDVEQLSSKNKTPDIAINNTEEWWSVFEQFIEDLKCLEMVHSEVEGFKIKLESLKLEIDTESKLLKNEIDQQQQLIDVALE
;
A
#
# COMPACT_ATOMS: atom_id res chain seq x y z
N MET A 1 -46.31 -13.03 -56.76
CA MET A 1 -45.66 -12.40 -57.93
C MET A 1 -44.84 -11.21 -57.46
N PHE A 2 -43.52 -11.39 -57.32
CA PHE A 2 -42.62 -10.36 -56.81
C PHE A 2 -42.12 -9.47 -57.96
N LYS A 3 -42.30 -8.15 -57.81
CA LYS A 3 -41.82 -7.16 -58.78
C LYS A 3 -40.29 -7.09 -58.69
N LYS A 4 -39.60 -7.29 -59.82
CA LYS A 4 -38.14 -7.20 -59.93
C LYS A 4 -37.67 -5.77 -59.59
N PRO A 5 -36.58 -5.58 -58.83
CA PRO A 5 -36.03 -4.26 -58.53
C PRO A 5 -35.47 -3.60 -59.80
N LYS A 6 -35.82 -2.33 -59.99
CA LYS A 6 -35.32 -1.49 -61.09
C LYS A 6 -33.84 -1.21 -60.86
N SER A 7 -33.01 -1.73 -61.77
CA SER A 7 -31.69 -1.27 -62.22
C SER A 7 -30.98 -0.21 -61.36
N ASN A 8 -29.82 -0.61 -60.82
CA ASN A 8 -28.73 0.24 -60.33
C ASN A 8 -28.77 1.68 -60.85
N LYS A 9 -29.18 2.61 -59.99
CA LYS A 9 -28.82 4.02 -60.14
C LYS A 9 -27.51 4.20 -59.39
N ASN A 10 -26.43 4.41 -60.14
CA ASN A 10 -25.11 4.73 -59.64
C ASN A 10 -25.22 5.79 -58.53
N ILE A 11 -24.93 5.39 -57.29
CA ILE A 11 -24.75 6.33 -56.19
C ILE A 11 -23.37 6.94 -56.39
N THR A 12 -23.32 8.13 -56.97
CA THR A 12 -22.07 8.90 -57.05
C THR A 12 -21.58 9.15 -55.63
N PRO A 13 -20.29 8.94 -55.31
CA PRO A 13 -19.74 9.29 -54.01
C PRO A 13 -20.05 10.76 -53.69
N PRO A 14 -20.29 11.12 -52.41
CA PRO A 14 -20.42 12.51 -52.03
C PRO A 14 -19.17 13.27 -52.48
N SER A 15 -19.36 14.43 -53.08
CA SER A 15 -18.26 15.29 -53.47
C SER A 15 -17.59 15.84 -52.22
N ALA A 16 -16.26 15.99 -52.25
CA ALA A 16 -15.54 16.62 -51.17
C ALA A 16 -16.04 18.07 -50.97
N PRO A 17 -16.11 18.56 -49.72
CA PRO A 17 -16.48 19.94 -49.44
C PRO A 17 -15.48 20.90 -50.09
N THR A 18 -15.99 22.06 -50.50
CA THR A 18 -15.19 23.14 -51.07
C THR A 18 -14.46 23.93 -49.98
N LEU A 19 -13.40 24.64 -50.36
CA LEU A 19 -12.64 25.49 -49.42
C LEU A 19 -13.55 26.54 -48.77
N ASP A 20 -14.47 27.12 -49.53
CA ASP A 20 -15.40 28.14 -49.04
C ASP A 20 -16.38 27.57 -48.00
N GLU A 21 -16.85 26.34 -48.18
CA GLU A 21 -17.69 25.64 -47.19
C GLU A 21 -16.91 25.38 -45.90
N ILE A 22 -15.65 24.98 -46.00
CA ILE A 22 -14.77 24.75 -44.84
C ILE A 22 -14.51 26.07 -44.09
N LEU A 23 -14.26 27.16 -44.82
CA LEU A 23 -14.02 28.48 -44.21
C LEU A 23 -15.28 29.03 -43.54
N ALA A 24 -16.45 28.84 -44.16
CA ALA A 24 -17.73 29.22 -43.56
C ALA A 24 -18.04 28.43 -42.29
N ASP A 25 -17.70 27.14 -42.26
CA ASP A 25 -17.83 26.29 -41.08
C ASP A 25 -16.89 26.76 -39.96
N ILE A 26 -15.65 27.15 -40.28
CA ILE A 26 -14.69 27.72 -39.30
C ILE A 26 -15.22 29.03 -38.72
N ASP A 27 -15.75 29.92 -39.55
CA ASP A 27 -16.31 31.21 -39.10
C ASP A 27 -17.57 31.04 -38.23
N THR A 28 -18.34 29.97 -38.47
CA THR A 28 -19.53 29.62 -37.68
C THR A 28 -19.22 28.75 -36.47
N PHE A 29 -18.00 28.20 -36.38
CA PHE A 29 -17.51 27.40 -35.26
C PHE A 29 -17.19 28.28 -34.05
N GLN A 30 -18.24 28.89 -33.47
CA GLN A 30 -18.17 29.45 -32.12
C GLN A 30 -18.26 28.30 -31.13
N VAL A 31 -17.10 27.73 -30.78
CA VAL A 31 -17.00 26.94 -29.54
C VAL A 31 -17.12 27.94 -28.39
N ASP A 32 -18.02 27.71 -27.44
CA ASP A 32 -18.05 28.44 -26.17
C ASP A 32 -16.75 28.17 -25.39
N VAL A 33 -15.67 28.87 -25.76
CA VAL A 33 -14.33 28.71 -25.15
C VAL A 33 -14.33 29.15 -23.68
N GLU A 34 -15.34 29.89 -23.22
CA GLU A 34 -15.49 30.28 -21.81
C GLU A 34 -15.77 29.08 -20.87
N GLN A 35 -16.29 27.97 -21.38
CA GLN A 35 -16.46 26.75 -20.58
C GLN A 35 -15.25 25.80 -20.59
N LEU A 36 -14.31 25.97 -21.53
CA LEU A 36 -13.08 25.17 -21.59
C LEU A 36 -11.90 25.84 -20.88
N SER A 37 -11.82 27.18 -20.87
CA SER A 37 -10.82 27.90 -20.07
C SER A 37 -11.09 27.82 -18.56
N SER A 38 -12.33 27.51 -18.16
CA SER A 38 -12.70 27.26 -16.75
C SER A 38 -12.61 25.79 -16.32
N LYS A 39 -12.54 24.84 -17.28
CA LYS A 39 -12.43 23.39 -17.02
C LYS A 39 -11.02 22.83 -17.15
N ASN A 40 -10.09 23.60 -17.71
CA ASN A 40 -8.66 23.32 -17.65
C ASN A 40 -7.98 23.96 -16.42
N LYS A 41 -8.73 24.23 -15.35
CA LYS A 41 -8.15 24.05 -14.03
C LYS A 41 -7.90 22.55 -13.90
N THR A 42 -6.69 22.13 -14.27
CA THR A 42 -6.11 20.90 -13.75
C THR A 42 -6.56 20.74 -12.31
N PRO A 43 -7.05 19.56 -11.89
CA PRO A 43 -7.39 19.37 -10.50
C PRO A 43 -6.07 19.34 -9.74
N ASP A 44 -5.53 20.51 -9.37
CA ASP A 44 -4.40 20.64 -8.45
C ASP A 44 -4.71 19.84 -7.16
N ILE A 45 -6.01 19.73 -6.82
CA ILE A 45 -6.52 18.89 -5.74
C ILE A 45 -6.20 17.39 -5.95
N ALA A 46 -6.26 16.85 -7.17
CA ALA A 46 -5.98 15.44 -7.44
C ALA A 46 -4.47 15.14 -7.49
N ILE A 47 -3.65 16.12 -7.91
CA ILE A 47 -2.19 16.01 -7.92
C ILE A 47 -1.67 16.09 -6.47
N ASN A 48 -2.16 17.05 -5.68
CA ASN A 48 -1.81 17.18 -4.25
C ASN A 48 -2.20 15.93 -3.47
N ASN A 49 -3.37 15.35 -3.73
CA ASN A 49 -3.81 14.11 -3.09
C ASN A 49 -2.93 12.90 -3.46
N THR A 50 -2.34 12.89 -4.66
CA THR A 50 -1.47 11.78 -5.09
C THR A 50 -0.09 11.85 -4.42
N GLU A 51 0.49 13.04 -4.33
CA GLU A 51 1.78 13.25 -3.64
C GLU A 51 1.65 12.99 -2.13
N GLU A 52 0.58 13.48 -1.50
CA GLU A 52 0.26 13.18 -0.10
C GLU A 52 0.08 11.67 0.12
N TRP A 53 -0.60 10.98 -0.79
CA TRP A 53 -0.78 9.53 -0.71
C TRP A 53 0.56 8.78 -0.78
N TRP A 54 1.46 9.18 -1.68
CA TRP A 54 2.81 8.60 -1.76
C TRP A 54 3.62 8.84 -0.50
N SER A 55 3.57 10.06 0.06
CA SER A 55 4.27 10.37 1.31
C SER A 55 3.76 9.52 2.48
N VAL A 56 2.44 9.34 2.60
CA VAL A 56 1.86 8.46 3.63
C VAL A 56 2.26 7.01 3.41
N PHE A 57 2.31 6.55 2.17
CA PHE A 57 2.75 5.20 1.84
C PHE A 57 4.22 4.98 2.20
N GLU A 58 5.11 5.92 1.87
CA GLU A 58 6.52 5.85 2.24
C GLU A 58 6.71 5.82 3.75
N GLN A 59 5.99 6.68 4.48
CA GLN A 59 5.99 6.68 5.94
C GLN A 59 5.50 5.35 6.51
N PHE A 60 4.42 4.78 5.95
CA PHE A 60 3.93 3.47 6.36
C PHE A 60 4.98 2.36 6.18
N ILE A 61 5.75 2.39 5.08
CA ILE A 61 6.83 1.42 4.85
C ILE A 61 7.96 1.60 5.86
N GLU A 62 8.29 2.84 6.24
CA GLU A 62 9.29 3.12 7.28
C GLU A 62 8.82 2.67 8.67
N ASP A 63 7.56 2.95 9.00
CA ASP A 63 6.94 2.52 10.26
C ASP A 63 6.90 0.99 10.35
N LEU A 64 6.61 0.30 9.25
CA LEU A 64 6.61 -1.17 9.19
C LEU A 64 8.01 -1.74 9.45
N LYS A 65 9.07 -1.15 8.90
CA LYS A 65 10.46 -1.54 9.19
C LYS A 65 10.82 -1.30 10.66
N CYS A 66 10.40 -0.16 11.22
CA CYS A 66 10.60 0.13 12.64
C CYS A 66 9.88 -0.90 13.52
N LEU A 67 8.65 -1.27 13.16
CA LEU A 67 7.88 -2.27 13.88
C LEU A 67 8.53 -3.65 13.83
N GLU A 68 9.05 -4.07 12.67
CA GLU A 68 9.80 -5.32 12.52
C GLU A 68 11.06 -5.35 13.40
N MET A 69 11.79 -4.24 13.46
CA MET A 69 12.97 -4.11 14.32
C MET A 69 12.59 -4.24 15.80
N VAL A 70 11.57 -3.52 16.26
CA VAL A 70 11.07 -3.60 17.65
C VAL A 70 10.60 -5.02 17.97
N HIS A 71 9.89 -5.67 17.06
CA HIS A 71 9.46 -7.06 17.24
C HIS A 71 10.66 -8.00 17.42
N SER A 72 11.71 -7.84 16.59
CA SER A 72 12.94 -8.62 16.72
C SER A 72 13.64 -8.39 18.07
N GLU A 73 13.67 -7.14 18.56
CA GLU A 73 14.24 -6.83 19.88
C GLU A 73 13.45 -7.46 21.01
N VAL A 74 12.11 -7.41 20.95
CA VAL A 74 11.22 -8.03 21.94
C VAL A 74 11.43 -9.53 22.02
N GLU A 75 11.49 -10.23 20.88
CA GLU A 75 11.79 -11.67 20.86
C GLU A 75 13.20 -11.95 21.40
N GLY A 76 14.18 -11.08 21.11
CA GLY A 76 15.51 -11.17 21.71
C GLY A 76 15.50 -11.03 23.24
N PHE A 77 14.72 -10.10 23.79
CA PHE A 77 14.57 -9.94 25.24
C PHE A 77 13.85 -11.13 25.89
N LYS A 78 12.84 -11.69 25.22
CA LYS A 78 12.13 -12.88 25.68
C LYS A 78 13.05 -14.09 25.82
N ILE A 79 13.90 -14.35 24.82
CA ILE A 79 14.90 -15.43 24.88
C ILE A 79 15.87 -15.21 26.06
N LYS A 80 16.36 -13.98 26.26
CA LYS A 80 17.23 -13.65 27.40
C LYS A 80 16.54 -13.88 28.74
N LEU A 81 15.28 -13.49 28.87
CA LEU A 81 14.48 -13.71 30.08
C LEU A 81 14.28 -15.19 30.38
N GLU A 82 13.97 -16.00 29.36
CA GLU A 82 13.84 -17.44 29.51
C GLU A 82 15.16 -18.09 29.95
N SER A 83 16.29 -17.65 29.39
CA SER A 83 17.62 -18.12 29.79
C SER A 83 17.94 -17.76 31.24
N LEU A 84 17.73 -16.51 31.65
CA LEU A 84 17.99 -16.05 33.02
C LEU A 84 17.08 -16.77 34.03
N LYS A 85 15.82 -17.00 33.66
CA LYS A 85 14.89 -17.77 34.49
C LYS A 85 15.42 -19.20 34.71
N LEU A 86 15.90 -19.85 33.65
CA LEU A 86 16.47 -21.19 33.74
C LEU A 86 17.71 -21.20 34.65
N GLU A 87 18.60 -20.23 34.50
CA GLU A 87 19.80 -20.07 35.31
C GLU A 87 19.44 -19.95 36.80
N ILE A 88 18.54 -19.04 37.15
CA ILE A 88 18.06 -18.85 38.54
C ILE A 88 17.43 -20.12 39.10
N ASP A 89 16.58 -20.81 38.32
CA ASP A 89 15.96 -22.07 38.74
C ASP A 89 17.00 -23.17 39.00
N THR A 90 18.06 -23.22 38.19
CA THR A 90 19.15 -24.19 38.38
C THR A 90 19.98 -23.87 39.61
N GLU A 91 20.37 -22.62 39.81
CA GLU A 91 21.13 -22.19 40.99
C GLU A 91 20.33 -22.41 42.27
N SER A 92 19.04 -22.06 42.27
CA SER A 92 18.15 -22.29 43.41
C SER A 92 18.07 -23.77 43.81
N LYS A 93 17.98 -24.68 42.82
CA LYS A 93 17.98 -26.12 43.07
C LYS A 93 19.31 -26.62 43.62
N LEU A 94 20.44 -26.11 43.11
CA LEU A 94 21.76 -26.47 43.60
C LEU A 94 21.95 -26.02 45.06
N LEU A 95 21.62 -24.76 45.36
CA LEU A 95 21.65 -24.21 46.71
C LEU A 95 20.77 -25.02 47.67
N LYS A 96 19.55 -25.37 47.25
CA LYS A 96 18.65 -26.18 48.07
C LYS A 96 19.22 -27.56 48.37
N ASN A 97 19.78 -28.23 47.37
CA ASN A 97 20.41 -29.54 47.54
C ASN A 97 21.62 -29.46 48.49
N GLU A 98 22.46 -28.43 48.35
CA GLU A 98 23.61 -28.24 49.22
C GLU A 98 23.21 -27.95 50.68
N ILE A 99 22.16 -27.14 50.89
CA ILE A 99 21.56 -26.93 52.22
C ILE A 99 21.06 -28.25 52.79
N ASP A 100 20.30 -29.04 52.01
CA ASP A 100 19.74 -30.30 52.48
C ASP A 100 20.84 -31.32 52.83
N GLN A 101 21.93 -31.36 52.07
CA GLN A 101 23.11 -32.18 52.38
C GLN A 101 23.79 -31.73 53.68
N GLN A 102 23.99 -30.43 53.86
CA GLN A 102 24.59 -29.90 55.08
C GLN A 102 23.71 -30.19 56.31
N GLN A 103 22.39 -30.06 56.16
CA GLN A 103 21.42 -30.39 57.21
C GLN A 103 21.53 -31.86 57.62
N GLN A 104 21.60 -32.79 56.65
CA GLN A 104 21.77 -34.22 56.92
C GLN A 104 23.08 -34.52 57.66
N LEU A 105 24.18 -33.87 57.27
CA LEU A 105 25.47 -34.05 57.94
C LEU A 105 25.44 -33.57 59.40
N ILE A 106 24.73 -32.47 59.67
CA ILE A 106 24.53 -31.96 61.03
C ILE A 106 23.70 -32.94 61.86
N ASP A 107 22.60 -33.44 61.30
CA ASP A 107 21.71 -34.38 62.00
C ASP A 107 22.47 -35.66 62.39
N VAL A 108 23.28 -36.22 61.48
CA VAL A 108 24.14 -37.39 61.75
C VAL A 108 25.20 -37.10 62.82
N ALA A 109 25.73 -35.88 62.89
CA ALA A 109 26.75 -35.51 63.89
C ALA A 109 26.17 -35.26 65.29
N LEU A 110 24.85 -35.09 65.40
CA LEU A 110 24.15 -34.84 66.66
C LEU A 110 23.51 -36.10 67.26
N GLU A 111 23.47 -37.21 66.52
CA GLU A 111 23.14 -38.58 67.00
C GLU A 111 24.35 -39.27 67.67
#